data_AF-A0A7S0Y4U7-F1
#
_entry.id   AF-A0A7S0Y4U7-F1
#
_cell.length_a   1.000
_cell.length_b   1.000
_cell.length_c   1.000
_cell.angle_alpha   90.00
_cell.angle_beta   90.00
_cell.angle_gamma   90.00
#
_symmetry.space_group_name_H-M   'P 1'
#
loop_
_entity.id
_entity.type
_entity.pdbx_description
1 polymer ?
#
loop_
_entity_poly.entity_id
_entity_poly.type
_entity_poly.pdbx_seq_one_letter_code
_entity_poly.pdbx_strand_id
1 'polypeptide(L)'
;YRGKGGEVMRASACRVVECVARGGLGVINKDVARMMETIDDNLKHPTPEIQQAAVSALRGLAAERFELMSDKWQKAKVVDKYVSTVRSEPNPAARRGFALGLGGLQRSLLCMHLQDVIDALVHSATVVEEAADQRDPESRRNAVLGLVEAVETVGL
;
A
#
# COMPACT_ATOMS: atom_id res chain seq x y z
N TYR A 1 3.92 -18.09 5.33
CA TYR A 1 3.22 -18.15 6.62
C TYR A 1 1.89 -18.90 6.46
N ARG A 2 1.57 -19.93 7.25
CA ARG A 2 0.28 -20.69 7.17
C ARG A 2 -0.37 -20.82 8.56
N GLY A 3 -1.71 -20.78 8.62
CA GLY A 3 -2.52 -20.89 9.84
C GLY A 3 -2.49 -19.65 10.75
N LYS A 4 -3.13 -19.72 11.94
CA LYS A 4 -3.18 -18.61 12.91
C LYS A 4 -1.80 -18.08 13.31
N GLY A 5 -0.83 -18.97 13.51
CA GLY A 5 0.56 -18.58 13.77
C GLY A 5 1.19 -17.81 12.62
N GLY A 6 0.76 -18.10 11.38
CA GLY A 6 1.19 -17.35 10.20
C GLY A 6 0.62 -15.93 10.13
N GLU A 7 -0.62 -15.72 10.56
CA GLU A 7 -1.23 -14.38 10.60
C GLU A 7 -0.54 -13.48 11.64
N VAL A 8 -0.30 -14.02 12.84
CA VAL A 8 0.47 -13.31 13.89
C VAL A 8 1.88 -12.97 13.40
N MET A 9 2.53 -13.89 12.68
CA MET A 9 3.87 -13.66 12.13
C MET A 9 3.87 -12.55 11.06
N ARG A 10 2.84 -12.47 10.21
CA ARG A 10 2.72 -11.40 9.21
C ARG A 10 2.55 -10.03 9.86
N ALA A 11 1.66 -9.91 10.85
CA ALA A 11 1.49 -8.67 11.61
C ALA A 11 2.79 -8.27 12.33
N SER A 12 3.47 -9.25 12.93
CA SER A 12 4.77 -9.06 13.59
C SER A 12 5.85 -8.61 12.59
N ALA A 13 5.88 -9.19 11.39
CA ALA A 13 6.82 -8.80 10.34
C ALA A 13 6.62 -7.33 9.92
N CYS A 14 5.37 -6.90 9.70
CA CYS A 14 5.06 -5.49 9.44
C CYS A 14 5.53 -4.58 10.58
N ARG A 15 5.30 -4.99 11.84
CA ARG A 15 5.76 -4.23 13.01
C ARG A 15 7.28 -4.14 13.09
N VAL A 16 8.01 -5.20 12.76
CA VAL A 16 9.48 -5.19 12.67
C VAL A 16 9.94 -4.21 11.59
N VAL A 17 9.32 -4.21 10.41
CA VAL A 17 9.64 -3.23 9.35
C VAL A 17 9.44 -1.80 9.83
N GLU A 18 8.31 -1.50 10.48
CA GLU A 18 8.04 -0.17 11.05
C GLU A 18 9.09 0.24 12.09
N CYS A 19 9.44 -0.66 13.01
CA CYS A 19 10.45 -0.41 14.04
C CYS A 19 11.84 -0.22 13.45
N VAL A 20 12.23 -1.02 12.45
CA VAL A 20 13.53 -0.92 11.78
C VAL A 20 13.65 0.37 10.99
N ALA A 21 12.57 0.79 10.31
CA ALA A 21 12.53 2.07 9.60
C ALA A 21 12.75 3.25 10.56
N ARG A 22 12.00 3.30 11.68
CA ARG A 22 12.12 4.36 12.70
C ARG A 22 13.43 4.33 13.48
N GLY A 23 13.99 3.14 13.69
CA GLY A 23 15.20 2.96 14.49
C GLY A 23 16.48 3.49 13.85
N GLY A 24 16.42 3.99 12.61
CA GLY A 24 17.59 4.54 11.92
C GLY A 24 18.70 3.50 11.69
N LEU A 25 18.39 2.20 11.82
CA LEU A 25 19.35 1.12 11.62
C LEU A 25 19.92 1.24 10.20
N GLY A 26 21.18 0.80 10.01
CA GLY A 26 21.94 0.87 8.74
C GLY A 26 21.35 0.01 7.62
N VAL A 27 20.10 0.29 7.26
CA VAL A 27 19.29 -0.38 6.26
C VAL A 27 19.78 0.10 4.90
N ILE A 28 20.32 -0.82 4.10
CA ILE A 28 20.72 -0.54 2.73
C ILE A 28 19.53 -0.68 1.77
N ASN A 29 19.65 -0.16 0.54
CA ASN A 29 18.58 -0.23 -0.47
C ASN A 29 18.05 -1.66 -0.72
N LYS A 30 18.91 -2.67 -0.60
CA LYS A 30 18.52 -4.08 -0.72
C LYS A 30 17.54 -4.52 0.37
N ASP A 31 17.69 -4.01 1.57
CA ASP A 31 16.80 -4.33 2.68
C ASP A 31 15.48 -3.60 2.54
N VAL A 32 15.49 -2.34 2.09
CA VAL A 32 14.26 -1.61 1.72
C VAL A 32 13.46 -2.36 0.66
N ALA A 33 14.11 -2.89 -0.38
CA ALA A 33 13.44 -3.68 -1.42
C ALA A 33 12.75 -4.92 -0.85
N ARG A 34 13.41 -5.68 0.04
CA ARG A 34 12.82 -6.86 0.71
C ARG A 34 11.68 -6.49 1.67
N MET A 35 11.80 -5.35 2.35
CA MET A 35 10.73 -4.83 3.21
C MET A 35 9.51 -4.45 2.36
N MET A 36 9.71 -3.83 1.20
CA MET A 36 8.64 -3.53 0.24
C MET A 36 7.98 -4.81 -0.29
N GLU A 37 8.75 -5.84 -0.64
CA GLU A 37 8.20 -7.16 -1.03
C GLU A 37 7.32 -7.74 0.09
N THR A 38 7.78 -7.65 1.34
CA THR A 38 7.01 -8.12 2.51
C THR A 38 5.73 -7.32 2.72
N ILE A 39 5.78 -5.99 2.56
CA ILE A 39 4.62 -5.11 2.63
C ILE A 39 3.62 -5.49 1.53
N ASP A 40 4.06 -5.62 0.28
CA ASP A 40 3.21 -5.94 -0.86
C ASP A 40 2.53 -7.31 -0.70
N ASP A 41 3.23 -8.31 -0.18
CA ASP A 41 2.67 -9.62 0.13
C ASP A 41 1.58 -9.57 1.21
N ASN A 42 1.71 -8.65 2.17
CA ASN A 42 0.74 -8.46 3.24
C ASN A 42 -0.43 -7.56 2.82
N LEU A 43 -0.24 -6.61 1.90
CA LEU A 43 -1.33 -5.85 1.28
C LEU A 43 -2.27 -6.78 0.50
N LYS A 44 -1.73 -7.81 -0.16
CA LYS A 44 -2.53 -8.82 -0.88
C LYS A 44 -3.30 -9.78 0.04
N HIS A 45 -3.07 -9.72 1.35
CA HIS A 45 -3.69 -10.67 2.27
C HIS A 45 -5.19 -10.39 2.43
N PRO A 46 -6.06 -11.42 2.44
CA PRO A 46 -7.51 -11.22 2.58
C PRO A 46 -7.94 -10.62 3.92
N THR A 47 -7.14 -10.83 4.97
CA THR A 47 -7.38 -10.36 6.35
C THR A 47 -7.13 -8.86 6.51
N PRO A 48 -8.15 -8.05 6.84
CA PRO A 48 -8.03 -6.59 6.96
C PRO A 48 -6.96 -6.12 7.96
N GLU A 49 -6.79 -6.81 9.08
CA GLU A 49 -5.82 -6.46 10.11
C GLU A 49 -4.38 -6.57 9.59
N ILE A 50 -4.12 -7.55 8.71
CA ILE A 50 -2.81 -7.74 8.08
C ILE A 50 -2.56 -6.65 7.04
N GLN A 51 -3.59 -6.26 6.28
CA GLN A 51 -3.50 -5.13 5.36
C GLN A 51 -3.19 -3.84 6.11
N GLN A 52 -3.88 -3.56 7.23
CA GLN A 52 -3.63 -2.36 8.03
C GLN A 52 -2.24 -2.35 8.67
N ALA A 53 -1.75 -3.51 9.12
CA ALA A 53 -0.37 -3.64 9.58
C ALA A 53 0.63 -3.33 8.45
N ALA A 54 0.36 -3.80 7.23
CA ALA A 54 1.19 -3.52 6.06
C ALA A 54 1.18 -2.03 5.68
N VAL A 55 0.02 -1.36 5.71
CA VAL A 55 -0.09 0.08 5.47
C VAL A 55 0.68 0.88 6.54
N SER A 56 0.60 0.46 7.80
CA SER A 56 1.37 1.09 8.89
C SER A 56 2.88 0.94 8.70
N ALA A 57 3.32 -0.24 8.27
CA ALA A 57 4.72 -0.48 7.90
C ALA A 57 5.16 0.34 6.68
N LEU A 58 4.29 0.46 5.66
CA LEU A 58 4.53 1.29 4.49
C LEU A 58 4.72 2.75 4.86
N ARG A 59 3.85 3.32 5.71
CA ARG A 59 3.98 4.70 6.20
C ARG A 59 5.31 4.92 6.91
N GLY A 60 5.68 4.01 7.82
CA GLY A 60 6.94 4.07 8.54
C GLY A 60 8.16 3.99 7.62
N LEU A 61 8.14 3.08 6.64
CA LEU A 61 9.21 2.91 5.67
C LEU A 61 9.31 4.12 4.72
N ALA A 62 8.18 4.66 4.26
CA ALA A 62 8.15 5.80 3.36
C ALA A 62 8.74 7.05 4.02
N ALA A 63 8.28 7.38 5.24
CA ALA A 63 8.75 8.55 5.98
C ALA A 63 10.27 8.60 6.17
N GLU A 64 10.90 7.45 6.39
CA GLU A 64 12.31 7.37 6.78
C GLU A 64 13.27 7.04 5.63
N ARG A 65 12.77 6.41 4.57
CA ARG A 65 13.63 5.84 3.52
C ARG A 65 13.31 6.31 2.12
N PHE A 66 12.08 6.71 1.83
CA PHE A 66 11.78 7.10 0.46
C PHE A 66 12.46 8.43 0.08
N GLU A 67 12.68 9.36 1.00
CA GLU A 67 13.49 10.55 0.68
C GLU A 67 14.94 10.19 0.31
N LEU A 68 15.50 9.16 0.95
CA LEU A 68 16.84 8.63 0.69
C LEU A 68 16.93 7.74 -0.55
N MET A 69 15.79 7.28 -1.09
CA MET A 69 15.77 6.58 -2.37
C MET A 69 16.15 7.58 -3.47
N SER A 70 17.38 7.41 -3.96
CA SER A 70 18.04 8.30 -4.92
C SER A 70 17.34 8.35 -6.27
N ASP A 71 16.47 7.39 -6.57
CA ASP A 71 15.92 7.23 -7.90
C ASP A 71 14.43 7.55 -7.98
N LYS A 72 14.11 8.65 -8.66
CA LYS A 72 12.74 9.04 -8.98
C LYS A 72 12.01 7.92 -9.73
N TRP A 73 12.71 7.10 -10.52
CA TRP A 73 12.06 5.95 -11.18
C TRP A 73 11.61 4.88 -10.18
N GLN A 74 12.36 4.64 -9.10
CA GLN A 74 11.99 3.62 -8.12
C GLN A 74 10.71 4.02 -7.38
N LYS A 75 10.59 5.32 -7.09
CA LYS A 75 9.38 5.94 -6.55
C LYS A 75 8.19 5.81 -7.48
N ALA A 76 8.37 6.16 -8.76
CA ALA A 76 7.33 6.01 -9.77
C ALA A 76 6.88 4.56 -9.92
N LYS A 77 7.80 3.58 -9.96
CA LYS A 77 7.43 2.16 -10.07
C LYS A 77 6.60 1.64 -8.90
N VAL A 78 6.78 2.16 -7.68
CA VAL A 78 5.91 1.83 -6.55
C VAL A 78 4.50 2.32 -6.81
N VAL A 79 4.34 3.59 -7.21
CA VAL A 79 3.03 4.17 -7.53
C VAL A 79 2.39 3.44 -8.71
N ASP A 80 3.11 3.23 -9.80
CA ASP A 80 2.62 2.53 -11.00
C ASP A 80 2.12 1.12 -10.68
N LYS A 81 2.87 0.39 -9.84
CA LYS A 81 2.46 -0.93 -9.37
C LYS A 81 1.16 -0.86 -8.57
N TYR A 82 1.04 0.11 -7.66
CA TYR A 82 -0.11 0.22 -6.78
C TYR A 82 -1.35 0.64 -7.57
N VAL A 83 -1.22 1.64 -8.45
CA VAL A 83 -2.26 2.11 -9.38
C VAL A 83 -2.73 0.98 -10.29
N SER A 84 -1.81 0.26 -10.94
CA SER A 84 -2.18 -0.87 -11.81
C SER A 84 -2.86 -2.00 -11.05
N THR A 85 -2.42 -2.30 -9.83
CA THR A 85 -3.05 -3.33 -8.99
C THR A 85 -4.47 -2.92 -8.60
N VAL A 86 -4.69 -1.68 -8.18
CA VAL A 86 -6.03 -1.17 -7.82
C VAL A 86 -6.99 -1.20 -9.02
N ARG A 87 -6.49 -0.90 -10.22
CA ARG A 87 -7.32 -0.85 -11.44
C ARG A 87 -7.67 -2.21 -12.02
N SER A 88 -6.72 -3.15 -12.02
CA SER A 88 -6.79 -4.30 -12.93
C SER A 88 -6.62 -5.65 -12.27
N GLU A 89 -6.26 -5.72 -10.99
CA GLU A 89 -6.03 -7.01 -10.33
C GLU A 89 -7.36 -7.74 -10.07
N PRO A 90 -7.55 -8.97 -10.59
CA PRO A 90 -8.77 -9.74 -10.38
C PRO A 90 -8.99 -10.09 -8.90
N ASN A 91 -7.92 -10.27 -8.12
CA ASN A 91 -8.04 -10.59 -6.70
C ASN A 91 -8.58 -9.39 -5.88
N PRO A 92 -9.78 -9.48 -5.29
CA PRO A 92 -10.35 -8.37 -4.54
C PRO A 92 -9.56 -8.02 -3.27
N ALA A 93 -8.95 -9.01 -2.62
CA ALA A 93 -8.09 -8.76 -1.47
C ALA A 93 -6.90 -7.86 -1.83
N ALA A 94 -6.30 -8.07 -3.01
CA ALA A 94 -5.23 -7.21 -3.48
C ALA A 94 -5.75 -5.79 -3.76
N ARG A 95 -6.88 -5.62 -4.48
CA ARG A 95 -7.45 -4.29 -4.71
C ARG A 95 -7.73 -3.54 -3.41
N ARG A 96 -8.34 -4.20 -2.41
CA ARG A 96 -8.54 -3.64 -1.05
C ARG A 96 -7.26 -3.11 -0.42
N GLY A 97 -6.22 -3.94 -0.41
CA GLY A 97 -4.99 -3.62 0.30
C GLY A 97 -4.22 -2.52 -0.40
N PHE A 98 -4.05 -2.60 -1.72
CA PHE A 98 -3.35 -1.57 -2.47
C PHE A 98 -4.12 -0.25 -2.56
N ALA A 99 -5.45 -0.26 -2.46
CA ALA A 99 -6.24 0.97 -2.33
C ALA A 99 -5.90 1.71 -1.03
N LEU A 100 -5.82 1.00 0.11
CA LEU A 100 -5.33 1.60 1.36
C LEU A 100 -3.84 1.98 1.26
N GLY A 101 -3.04 1.15 0.60
CA GLY A 101 -1.61 1.40 0.39
C GLY A 101 -1.34 2.69 -0.40
N LEU A 102 -2.16 2.99 -1.42
CA LEU A 102 -2.09 4.25 -2.16
C LEU A 102 -2.36 5.46 -1.26
N GLY A 103 -3.39 5.39 -0.41
CA GLY A 103 -3.69 6.45 0.56
C GLY A 103 -2.57 6.66 1.58
N GLY A 104 -1.92 5.58 2.01
CA GLY A 104 -0.80 5.60 2.96
C GLY A 104 0.56 6.01 2.39
N LEU A 105 0.65 6.44 1.13
CA LEU A 105 1.89 6.95 0.55
C LEU A 105 2.24 8.32 1.12
N GLN A 106 3.53 8.61 1.24
CA GLN A 106 4.00 9.92 1.71
C GLN A 106 3.63 11.05 0.74
N ARG A 107 3.48 12.27 1.29
CA ARG A 107 3.12 13.48 0.55
C ARG A 107 3.95 13.71 -0.72
N SER A 108 5.27 13.52 -0.66
CA SER A 108 6.14 13.77 -1.82
C SER A 108 5.85 12.84 -3.00
N LEU A 109 5.47 11.58 -2.74
CA LEU A 109 5.04 10.66 -3.79
C LEU A 109 3.67 11.04 -4.33
N LEU A 110 2.72 11.30 -3.43
CA LEU A 110 1.36 11.67 -3.79
C LEU A 110 1.36 12.93 -4.66
N CYS A 111 2.09 13.98 -4.28
CA CYS A 111 2.17 15.20 -5.09
C CYS A 111 2.77 14.97 -6.49
N MET A 112 3.67 13.99 -6.67
CA MET A 112 4.25 13.69 -7.99
C MET A 112 3.30 12.92 -8.91
N HIS A 113 2.35 12.16 -8.35
CA HIS A 113 1.48 11.24 -9.08
C HIS A 113 -0.01 11.44 -8.72
N LEU A 114 -0.38 12.63 -8.27
CA LEU A 114 -1.67 12.87 -7.60
C LEU A 114 -2.84 12.50 -8.48
N GLN A 115 -2.78 12.89 -9.75
CA GLN A 115 -3.81 12.60 -10.73
C GLN A 115 -3.98 11.09 -10.95
N ASP A 116 -2.89 10.35 -11.16
CA ASP A 116 -2.94 8.90 -11.38
C ASP A 116 -3.53 8.17 -10.17
N VAL A 117 -3.16 8.60 -8.95
CA VAL A 117 -3.65 8.04 -7.69
C VAL A 117 -5.14 8.34 -7.50
N ILE A 118 -5.56 9.59 -7.66
CA ILE A 118 -6.97 9.99 -7.56
C ILE A 118 -7.80 9.23 -8.59
N ASP A 119 -7.38 9.21 -9.85
CA ASP A 119 -8.13 8.56 -10.92
C ASP A 119 -8.25 7.04 -10.66
N ALA A 120 -7.23 6.41 -10.07
CA ALA A 120 -7.26 4.99 -9.73
C ALA A 120 -8.23 4.70 -8.59
N LEU A 121 -8.19 5.51 -7.53
CA LEU A 121 -9.06 5.36 -6.36
C LEU A 121 -10.52 5.69 -6.70
N VAL A 122 -10.78 6.75 -7.48
CA VAL A 122 -12.12 7.09 -7.97
C VAL A 122 -12.66 5.98 -8.86
N HIS A 123 -11.86 5.47 -9.79
CA HIS A 123 -12.27 4.34 -10.62
C HIS A 123 -12.63 3.12 -9.75
N SER A 124 -11.77 2.74 -8.82
CA SER A 124 -12.03 1.60 -7.93
C SER A 124 -13.22 1.82 -6.98
N ALA A 125 -13.54 3.06 -6.62
CA ALA A 125 -14.69 3.38 -5.76
C ALA A 125 -16.03 3.34 -6.52
N THR A 126 -16.03 3.65 -7.82
CA THR A 126 -17.24 3.89 -8.61
C THR A 126 -17.57 2.78 -9.60
N VAL A 127 -16.56 2.09 -10.13
CA VAL A 127 -16.74 1.06 -11.15
C VAL A 127 -16.92 -0.29 -10.48
N VAL A 128 -18.01 -0.97 -10.84
CA VAL A 128 -18.31 -2.32 -10.37
C VAL A 128 -17.78 -3.33 -11.37
N GLU A 129 -17.08 -4.34 -10.87
CA GLU A 129 -16.49 -5.41 -11.64
C GLU A 129 -17.58 -6.27 -12.30
N GLU A 130 -17.39 -6.57 -13.59
CA GLU A 130 -18.39 -7.32 -14.36
C GLU A 130 -18.58 -8.74 -13.78
N ALA A 131 -17.47 -9.41 -13.48
CA ALA A 131 -17.44 -10.76 -12.94
C ALA A 131 -17.88 -10.78 -11.47
N ALA A 132 -18.90 -11.59 -11.16
CA ALA A 132 -19.54 -11.59 -9.85
C ALA A 132 -18.62 -12.00 -8.69
N ASP A 133 -17.66 -12.89 -8.96
CA ASP A 133 -16.64 -13.37 -8.02
C ASP A 133 -15.56 -12.31 -7.71
N GLN A 134 -15.45 -11.29 -8.57
CA GLN A 134 -14.54 -10.17 -8.38
C GLN A 134 -15.21 -9.00 -7.65
N ARG A 135 -16.54 -8.92 -7.62
CA ARG A 135 -17.24 -7.81 -6.97
C ARG A 135 -16.97 -7.79 -5.47
N ASP A 136 -16.45 -6.69 -4.97
CA ASP A 136 -16.09 -6.55 -3.57
C ASP A 136 -16.42 -5.15 -3.02
N PRO A 137 -17.47 -5.01 -2.20
CA PRO A 137 -17.82 -3.74 -1.58
C PRO A 137 -16.69 -3.14 -0.73
N GLU A 138 -15.89 -3.99 -0.09
CA GLU A 138 -14.78 -3.55 0.75
C GLU A 138 -13.65 -2.91 -0.06
N SER A 139 -13.41 -3.36 -1.31
CA SER A 139 -12.47 -2.69 -2.23
C SER A 139 -12.89 -1.24 -2.49
N ARG A 140 -14.20 -1.01 -2.74
CA ARG A 140 -14.74 0.34 -2.95
C ARG A 140 -14.64 1.20 -1.69
N ARG A 141 -14.98 0.63 -0.53
CA ARG A 141 -14.83 1.31 0.77
C ARG A 141 -13.38 1.73 1.00
N ASN A 142 -12.43 0.82 0.78
CA ASN A 142 -11.01 1.12 0.95
C ASN A 142 -10.48 2.13 -0.07
N ALA A 143 -11.01 2.16 -1.30
CA ALA A 143 -10.67 3.18 -2.28
C ALA A 143 -11.13 4.57 -1.83
N VAL A 144 -12.32 4.70 -1.22
CA VAL A 144 -12.79 5.95 -0.62
C VAL A 144 -11.90 6.36 0.56
N LEU A 145 -11.55 5.43 1.45
CA LEU A 145 -10.64 5.71 2.57
C LEU A 145 -9.26 6.15 2.09
N GLY A 146 -8.72 5.49 1.07
CA GLY A 146 -7.46 5.86 0.46
C GLY A 146 -7.52 7.24 -0.20
N LEU A 147 -8.66 7.60 -0.80
CA LEU A 147 -8.86 8.92 -1.40
C LEU A 147 -8.88 10.03 -0.33
N VAL A 148 -9.62 9.81 0.77
CA VAL A 148 -9.65 10.75 1.91
C VAL A 148 -8.23 10.95 2.45
N GLU A 149 -7.51 9.86 2.73
CA GLU A 149 -6.16 9.94 3.28
C GLU A 149 -5.18 10.63 2.32
N ALA A 150 -5.27 10.33 1.01
CA ALA A 150 -4.40 10.96 0.02
C ALA A 150 -4.64 12.47 -0.06
N VAL A 151 -5.91 12.91 -0.07
CA VAL A 151 -6.34 14.32 -0.09
C VAL A 151 -5.89 15.05 1.17
N GLU A 152 -6.12 14.46 2.35
CA GLU A 152 -5.66 15.00 3.63
C GLU A 152 -4.13 15.15 3.67
N THR A 153 -3.40 14.16 3.14
CA THR A 153 -1.93 14.16 3.13
C THR A 153 -1.35 15.24 2.21
N VAL A 154 -2.00 15.54 1.08
CA VAL A 154 -1.54 16.62 0.19
C VAL A 154 -2.02 18.01 0.63
N GLY A 155 -3.09 18.07 1.43
CA GLY A 155 -3.68 19.30 1.98
C GLY A 155 -4.75 19.92 1.08
N LEU A 156 -5.59 19.10 0.45
CA LEU A 156 -6.70 19.51 -0.41
C LEU A 156 -8.05 19.46 0.30
#